data_AF-A0A958GQQ6-F1
#
_entry.id   AF-A0A958GQQ6-F1
#
_cell.length_a   1.000
_cell.length_b   1.000
_cell.length_c   1.000
_cell.angle_alpha   90.00
_cell.angle_beta   90.00
_cell.angle_gamma   90.00
#
_symmetry.space_group_name_H-M   'P 1'
#
loop_
_entity.id
_entity.type
_entity.pdbx_description
1 polymer ?
#
loop_
_entity_poly.entity_id
_entity_poly.type
_entity_poly.pdbx_seq_one_letter_code
_entity_poly.pdbx_strand_id
1 'polypeptide(L)'
;MKLLSFQQPRAASKFAAARTAVNYTVGIGLSLMLSYGAATAQSPTTQPSHALAVLHTSTGQAVGSVFFEQKGDGVEVTAQLIDLEPGKRGFHVHEFGDCSSSDFKSAGGHFSPQAHPHGGPNDMKRHA
;
A
#
# COMPACT_ATOMS: atom_id res chain seq x y z
N MET A 1 -13.54 15.13 -0.88
CA MET A 1 -12.33 14.93 -0.05
C MET A 1 -11.88 13.51 -0.35
N LYS A 2 -10.71 13.39 -0.99
CA LYS A 2 -10.27 12.17 -1.67
C LYS A 2 -8.86 11.92 -1.18
N LEU A 3 -8.69 11.22 -0.06
CA LEU A 3 -7.36 11.06 0.50
C LEU A 3 -7.28 9.84 1.41
N LEU A 4 -6.59 8.83 0.90
CA LEU A 4 -5.94 7.78 1.67
C LEU A 4 -4.61 7.51 0.99
N SER A 5 -3.51 7.86 1.65
CA SER A 5 -2.17 7.40 1.27
C SER A 5 -1.76 6.28 2.20
N PHE A 6 -1.46 5.13 1.63
CA PHE A 6 -0.79 4.03 2.32
C PHE A 6 0.67 4.06 1.91
N GLN A 7 1.52 4.62 2.76
CA GLN A 7 2.94 4.27 2.77
C GLN A 7 3.10 3.07 3.70
N GLN A 8 3.09 1.87 3.14
CA GLN A 8 3.92 0.82 3.74
C GLN A 8 5.34 1.36 3.82
N PRO A 9 6.14 0.97 4.82
CA PRO A 9 7.58 1.01 4.63
C PRO A 9 7.86 0.18 3.38
N ARG A 10 8.13 0.86 2.25
CA ARG A 10 8.87 0.24 1.16
C ARG A 10 10.15 -0.24 1.83
N ALA A 11 10.25 -1.55 2.03
CA ALA A 11 11.56 -2.18 2.10
C ALA A 11 12.28 -1.68 0.84
N ALA A 12 13.23 -0.78 1.04
CA ALA A 12 13.99 -0.18 -0.01
C ALA A 12 14.75 -1.30 -0.72
N SER A 13 14.27 -1.72 -1.88
CA SER A 13 15.10 -2.42 -2.84
C SER A 13 15.22 -1.54 -4.07
N LYS A 14 16.05 -0.52 -3.92
CA LYS A 14 16.63 0.23 -5.04
C LYS A 14 18.10 -0.17 -5.12
N PHE A 15 18.43 -0.87 -6.19
CA PHE A 15 19.73 -0.95 -6.85
C PHE A 15 20.92 -1.47 -6.05
N ALA A 16 21.28 -2.74 -6.28
CA ALA A 16 22.67 -3.12 -6.46
C ALA A 16 22.80 -3.77 -7.85
N ALA A 17 23.23 -2.96 -8.81
CA ALA A 17 23.80 -3.47 -10.06
C ALA A 17 25.12 -4.17 -9.72
N ALA A 18 25.10 -5.49 -9.55
CA ALA A 18 26.33 -6.28 -9.59
C ALA A 18 26.60 -6.69 -11.03
N ARG A 19 27.22 -5.78 -11.79
CA ARG A 19 27.97 -6.17 -12.99
C ARG A 19 29.20 -6.93 -12.51
N THR A 20 29.27 -8.23 -12.74
CA THR A 20 30.54 -8.96 -12.68
C THR A 20 30.68 -9.75 -13.96
N ALA A 21 31.46 -9.18 -14.89
CA ALA A 21 31.99 -9.91 -16.01
C ALA A 21 33.09 -10.85 -15.52
N VAL A 22 33.05 -12.12 -15.90
CA VAL A 22 34.23 -12.99 -15.92
C VAL A 22 34.11 -13.89 -17.15
N ASN A 23 35.01 -13.69 -18.12
CA ASN A 23 35.32 -14.67 -19.16
C ASN A 23 36.39 -15.63 -18.62
N TYR A 24 36.42 -16.90 -19.08
CA TYR A 24 37.57 -17.65 -19.62
C TYR A 24 37.34 -19.18 -19.62
N THR A 25 37.47 -19.73 -20.83
CA THR A 25 38.09 -21.00 -21.29
C THR A 25 38.05 -22.30 -20.45
N VAL A 26 37.45 -23.31 -21.08
CA VAL A 26 37.72 -24.78 -21.18
C VAL A 26 38.64 -25.44 -20.14
N GLY A 27 38.08 -26.41 -19.43
CA GLY A 27 38.78 -27.51 -18.76
C GLY A 27 37.85 -28.70 -18.54
N ILE A 28 38.11 -29.82 -19.22
CA ILE A 28 37.35 -31.07 -19.10
C ILE A 28 37.77 -31.70 -17.75
N GLY A 29 36.87 -31.72 -16.77
CA GLY A 29 37.16 -32.27 -15.45
C GLY A 29 35.88 -32.70 -14.76
N LEU A 30 35.66 -34.01 -14.70
CA LEU A 30 34.57 -34.68 -13.98
C LEU A 30 34.57 -34.24 -12.51
N SER A 31 33.78 -33.21 -12.21
CA SER A 31 33.62 -32.65 -10.86
C SER A 31 32.25 -33.05 -10.35
N LEU A 32 32.23 -33.92 -9.34
CA LEU A 32 31.03 -34.29 -8.59
C LEU A 32 30.46 -33.03 -7.93
N MET A 33 29.47 -32.42 -8.56
CA MET A 33 28.76 -31.24 -8.05
C MET A 33 27.96 -31.65 -6.82
N LEU A 34 28.52 -31.41 -5.63
CA LEU A 34 27.73 -31.31 -4.41
C LEU A 34 26.82 -30.09 -4.54
N SER A 35 25.54 -30.33 -4.82
CA SER A 35 24.50 -29.31 -4.80
C SER A 35 24.31 -28.82 -3.36
N TYR A 36 24.92 -27.67 -3.03
CA TYR A 36 24.53 -26.90 -1.87
C TYR A 36 23.13 -26.33 -2.14
N GLY A 37 22.10 -26.99 -1.60
CA GLY A 37 20.76 -26.41 -1.53
C GLY A 37 20.81 -25.17 -0.64
N ALA A 38 20.83 -23.99 -1.25
CA ALA A 38 20.59 -22.75 -0.52
C ALA A 38 19.12 -22.76 -0.07
N ALA A 39 18.87 -23.19 1.17
CA ALA A 39 17.58 -23.04 1.81
C ALA A 39 17.30 -21.53 1.95
N THR A 40 16.45 -20.99 1.08
CA THR A 40 15.92 -19.64 1.26
C THR A 40 15.02 -19.67 2.48
N ALA A 41 15.54 -19.26 3.63
CA ALA A 41 14.73 -18.97 4.80
C ALA A 41 13.74 -17.86 4.43
N GLN A 42 12.51 -18.24 4.09
CA GLN A 42 11.40 -17.30 4.01
C GLN A 42 11.08 -16.88 5.43
N SER A 43 11.39 -15.63 5.77
CA SER A 43 10.93 -15.01 7.01
C SER A 43 9.42 -15.22 7.14
N PRO A 44 8.90 -15.60 8.33
CA PRO A 44 7.47 -15.75 8.53
C PRO A 44 6.78 -14.43 8.16
N THR A 45 5.94 -14.47 7.13
CA THR A 45 5.19 -13.33 6.60
C THR A 45 4.03 -13.02 7.53
N THR A 46 4.33 -12.42 8.68
CA THR A 46 3.30 -11.83 9.54
C THR A 46 2.58 -10.77 8.72
N GLN A 47 1.30 -10.99 8.44
CA GLN A 47 0.49 -10.01 7.71
C GLN A 47 0.34 -8.75 8.58
N PRO A 48 0.48 -7.55 7.99
CA PRO A 48 0.29 -6.31 8.73
C PRO A 48 -1.17 -6.21 9.19
N SER A 49 -1.39 -6.16 10.51
CA SER A 49 -2.73 -6.02 11.11
C SER A 49 -3.13 -4.55 11.36
N HIS A 50 -2.23 -3.61 11.11
CA HIS A 50 -2.45 -2.18 11.31
C HIS A 50 -1.92 -1.34 10.16
N ALA A 51 -2.58 -0.21 9.89
CA ALA A 51 -2.09 0.82 8.98
C ALA A 51 -2.42 2.23 9.49
N LEU A 52 -1.62 3.21 9.09
CA LEU A 52 -1.84 4.62 9.39
C LEU A 52 -1.75 5.43 8.09
N ALA A 53 -2.70 6.31 7.87
CA ALA A 53 -2.69 7.29 6.79
C ALA A 53 -2.72 8.71 7.37
N VAL A 54 -1.80 9.57 6.93
CA VAL A 54 -1.85 11.01 7.26
C VAL A 54 -2.64 11.73 6.17
N LEU A 55 -3.54 12.60 6.58
CA LEU A 55 -4.39 13.35 5.67
C LEU A 55 -3.82 14.74 5.46
N HIS A 56 -3.73 15.15 4.20
CA HIS A 56 -3.27 16.47 3.77
C HIS A 56 -4.37 17.20 2.96
N THR A 57 -4.38 18.52 3.01
CA THR A 57 -5.14 19.36 2.06
C THR A 57 -4.42 19.43 0.70
N SER A 58 -5.06 20.00 -0.32
CA SER A 58 -4.44 20.25 -1.64
C SER A 58 -3.25 21.22 -1.59
N THR A 59 -3.09 21.96 -0.50
CA THR A 59 -1.92 22.81 -0.24
C THR A 59 -0.83 22.08 0.55
N GLY A 60 -1.03 20.81 0.89
CA GLY A 60 -0.08 19.97 1.62
C GLY A 60 -0.17 20.08 3.16
N GLN A 61 -1.07 20.91 3.70
CA GLN A 61 -1.27 21.03 5.14
C GLN A 61 -1.80 19.71 5.72
N ALA A 62 -1.13 19.16 6.74
CA ALA A 62 -1.64 18.00 7.47
C ALA A 62 -2.86 18.39 8.31
N VAL A 63 -3.95 17.63 8.20
CA VAL A 63 -5.25 17.89 8.84
C VAL A 63 -5.75 16.70 9.68
N GLY A 64 -4.89 15.70 9.90
CA GLY A 64 -5.24 14.57 10.73
C GLY A 64 -4.64 13.26 10.29
N SER A 65 -5.13 12.18 10.88
CA SER A 65 -4.72 10.83 10.55
C SER A 65 -5.89 9.84 10.63
N VAL A 66 -5.75 8.73 9.92
CA VAL A 66 -6.67 7.61 9.94
C VAL A 66 -5.90 6.35 10.32
N PHE A 67 -6.30 5.73 11.41
CA PHE A 67 -5.78 4.44 11.87
C PHE A 67 -6.71 3.33 11.41
N PHE A 68 -6.12 2.27 10.87
CA PHE A 68 -6.79 1.06 10.43
C PHE A 68 -6.31 -0.10 11.28
N GLU A 69 -7.23 -0.89 11.79
CA GLU A 69 -6.93 -2.13 12.51
C GLU A 69 -7.76 -3.27 11.96
N GLN A 70 -7.12 -4.38 11.60
CA GLN A 70 -7.83 -5.59 11.23
C GLN A 70 -8.53 -6.19 12.45
N LYS A 71 -9.85 -6.35 12.35
CA LYS A 71 -10.71 -6.95 13.39
C LYS A 71 -11.53 -8.06 12.74
N GLY A 72 -11.12 -9.31 12.95
CA GLY A 72 -11.74 -10.47 12.31
C GLY A 72 -11.71 -10.36 10.79
N ASP A 73 -12.87 -10.47 10.16
CA ASP A 73 -13.04 -10.36 8.69
C ASP A 73 -13.21 -8.91 8.20
N GLY A 74 -13.12 -7.93 9.11
CA GLY A 74 -13.29 -6.50 8.82
C GLY A 74 -12.09 -5.65 9.21
N VAL A 75 -12.23 -4.35 8.95
CA VAL A 75 -11.25 -3.33 9.33
C VAL A 75 -11.97 -2.24 10.12
N GLU A 76 -11.50 -1.98 11.34
CA GLU A 76 -11.91 -0.82 12.11
C GLU A 76 -11.14 0.41 11.65
N VAL A 77 -11.85 1.53 11.46
CA VAL A 77 -11.29 2.78 10.94
C VAL A 77 -11.54 3.89 11.95
N THR A 78 -10.45 4.44 12.50
CA THR A 78 -10.51 5.56 13.45
C THR A 78 -9.84 6.78 12.83
N ALA A 79 -10.61 7.85 12.61
CA ALA A 79 -10.10 9.11 12.07
C ALA A 79 -10.02 10.18 13.16
N GLN A 80 -8.87 10.85 13.26
CA GLN A 80 -8.67 12.03 14.09
C GLN A 80 -8.37 13.20 13.17
N LEU A 81 -9.30 14.16 13.09
CA LEU A 81 -9.27 15.27 12.14
C LEU A 81 -9.24 16.61 12.88
N ILE A 82 -8.47 17.55 12.36
CA ILE A 82 -8.33 18.91 12.87
C ILE A 82 -8.48 19.92 11.73
N ASP A 83 -8.78 21.18 12.06
CA ASP A 83 -8.81 22.29 11.11
C ASP A 83 -9.72 22.07 9.88
N LEU A 84 -10.81 21.34 10.07
CA LEU A 84 -11.84 21.16 9.04
C LEU A 84 -13.06 22.02 9.36
N GLU A 85 -13.57 22.72 8.35
CA GLU A 85 -14.84 23.43 8.48
C GLU A 85 -15.97 22.45 8.90
N PRO A 86 -16.84 22.85 9.84
CA PRO A 86 -17.98 22.05 10.24
C PRO A 86 -18.87 21.67 9.06
N GLY A 87 -19.35 20.42 9.04
CA GLY A 87 -20.29 19.95 8.03
C GLY A 87 -20.13 18.48 7.68
N LYS A 88 -21.05 17.97 6.86
CA LYS A 88 -21.00 16.59 6.35
C LYS A 88 -19.93 16.49 5.26
N ARG A 89 -19.11 15.43 5.32
CA ARG A 89 -18.06 15.15 4.35
C ARG A 89 -18.08 13.65 4.01
N GLY A 90 -17.87 13.33 2.74
CA GLY A 90 -17.64 11.95 2.30
C GLY A 90 -16.23 11.49 2.67
N PHE A 91 -16.09 10.21 2.97
CA PHE A 91 -14.83 9.55 3.28
C PHE A 91 -14.77 8.24 2.48
N HIS A 92 -13.79 8.11 1.60
CA HIS A 92 -13.67 6.95 0.70
C HIS A 92 -12.23 6.43 0.63
N VAL A 93 -12.10 5.12 0.53
CA VAL A 93 -10.85 4.44 0.15
C VAL A 93 -10.67 4.52 -1.36
N HIS A 94 -9.46 4.86 -1.79
CA HIS A 94 -9.09 4.99 -3.18
C HIS A 94 -8.29 3.77 -3.66
N GLU A 95 -8.35 3.52 -4.96
CA GLU A 95 -7.66 2.38 -5.57
C GLU A 95 -6.13 2.46 -5.39
N PHE A 96 -5.58 3.67 -5.44
CA PHE A 96 -4.14 3.89 -5.29
C PHE A 96 -3.84 4.82 -4.10
N GLY A 97 -2.80 4.48 -3.34
CA GLY A 97 -2.27 5.31 -2.25
C GLY A 97 -1.46 6.53 -2.70
N ASP A 98 -1.70 7.02 -3.92
CA ASP A 98 -0.94 8.10 -4.56
C ASP A 98 -1.67 9.45 -4.44
N CYS A 99 -1.16 10.32 -3.58
CA CYS A 99 -1.67 11.68 -3.36
C CYS A 99 -0.81 12.76 -4.04
N SER A 100 0.00 12.40 -5.05
CA SER A 100 0.96 13.33 -5.68
C SER A 100 0.30 14.43 -6.54
N SER A 101 -0.88 14.18 -7.11
CA SER A 101 -1.62 15.22 -7.82
C SER A 101 -2.25 16.20 -6.83
N SER A 102 -2.13 17.51 -7.10
CA SER A 102 -2.71 18.56 -6.26
C SER A 102 -4.24 18.51 -6.17
N ASP A 103 -4.90 17.87 -7.14
CA ASP A 103 -6.34 17.61 -7.16
C ASP A 103 -6.71 16.17 -6.72
N PHE A 104 -5.72 15.39 -6.28
CA PHE A 104 -5.84 14.00 -5.82
C PHE A 104 -6.39 12.99 -6.84
N LYS A 105 -6.39 13.32 -8.14
CA LYS A 105 -6.79 12.35 -9.17
C LYS A 105 -5.82 11.19 -9.33
N SER A 106 -4.56 11.33 -8.91
CA SER A 106 -3.57 10.26 -8.87
C SER A 106 -3.99 9.06 -8.02
N ALA A 107 -4.91 9.26 -7.07
CA ALA A 107 -5.45 8.19 -6.23
C ALA A 107 -6.40 7.24 -6.98
N GLY A 108 -6.80 7.59 -8.22
CA GLY A 108 -7.69 6.77 -9.05
C GLY A 108 -9.15 6.79 -8.58
N GLY A 109 -9.88 5.73 -8.93
CA GLY A 109 -11.28 5.52 -8.57
C GLY A 109 -11.48 5.21 -7.07
N HIS A 110 -12.73 5.00 -6.66
CA HIS A 110 -13.01 4.42 -5.34
C HIS A 110 -12.60 2.95 -5.35
N PHE A 111 -12.03 2.47 -4.25
CA PHE A 111 -11.75 1.06 -4.06
C PHE A 111 -13.06 0.26 -4.04
N SER A 112 -13.23 -0.63 -5.02
CA SER A 112 -14.42 -1.47 -5.19
C SER A 112 -14.01 -2.84 -5.74
N PRO A 113 -13.48 -3.75 -4.90
CA PRO A 113 -12.97 -5.03 -5.35
C PRO A 113 -14.07 -5.94 -5.93
N GLN A 114 -15.33 -5.76 -5.51
CA GLN A 114 -16.49 -6.43 -6.10
C GLN A 114 -17.19 -5.62 -7.20
N ALA A 115 -16.63 -4.48 -7.63
CA ALA A 115 -17.18 -3.61 -8.66
C ALA A 115 -18.65 -3.19 -8.45
N HIS A 116 -19.07 -3.03 -7.20
CA HIS A 116 -20.39 -2.46 -6.87
C HIS A 116 -20.50 -1.01 -7.38
N PRO A 117 -21.72 -0.50 -7.65
CA PRO A 117 -21.92 0.93 -7.91
C PRO A 117 -21.64 1.76 -6.66
N HIS A 118 -21.43 3.07 -6.83
CA HIS A 118 -21.41 4.00 -5.70
C HIS A 118 -22.80 3.99 -5.05
N GLY A 119 -22.86 3.94 -3.72
CA GLY A 119 -24.13 4.04 -3.00
C GLY A 119 -24.02 4.94 -1.78
N GLY A 120 -25.18 5.36 -1.27
CA GLY A 120 -25.30 5.99 0.04
C GLY A 120 -25.32 4.96 1.18
N PRO A 121 -25.34 5.42 2.44
CA PRO A 121 -25.27 4.55 3.63
C PRO A 121 -26.36 3.47 3.69
N ASN A 122 -27.51 3.73 3.07
CA ASN A 122 -28.68 2.85 3.11
C ASN A 122 -28.82 1.98 1.86
N ASP A 123 -27.89 2.04 0.91
CA ASP A 123 -27.97 1.26 -0.32
C ASP A 123 -27.48 -0.18 -0.09
N MET A 124 -28.22 -1.15 -0.67
CA MET A 124 -27.96 -2.58 -0.50
C MET A 124 -26.67 -3.06 -1.19
N LYS A 125 -26.33 -2.46 -2.34
CA LYS A 125 -25.08 -2.70 -3.06
C LYS A 125 -24.37 -1.37 -3.20
N ARG A 126 -23.21 -1.25 -2.57
CA ARG A 126 -22.43 -0.02 -2.57
C ARG A 126 -20.94 -0.31 -2.46
N HIS A 127 -20.16 0.57 -3.06
CA HIS A 127 -18.87 0.99 -2.52
C HIS A 127 -19.01 2.46 -2.12
N ALA A 128 -18.07 2.95 -1.31
CA ALA A 128 -18.08 4.26 -0.65
C ALA A 128 -19.06 4.34 0.55
#